data_AF-A0A8D0H8U4-F1
#
_entry.id   AF-A0A8D0H8U4-F1
#
_cell.length_a   1.000
_cell.length_b   1.000
_cell.length_c   1.000
_cell.angle_alpha   90.00
_cell.angle_beta   90.00
_cell.angle_gamma   90.00
#
_symmetry.space_group_name_H-M   'P 1'
#
loop_
_entity.id
_entity.type
_entity.pdbx_description
1 polymer ?
#
loop_
_entity_poly.entity_id
_entity_poly.type
_entity_poly.pdbx_seq_one_letter_code
_entity_poly.pdbx_strand_id
1 'polypeptide(L)'
;MQSLALLMSPVKNRAEFMCHMKPSERKTSSSSGQESGNWTLVDEGGEEDEDHETSWILLLEDDLITILSQFPFHELFQHFLGFNSKGVYLPEKTSPQEMMKIFTFANSLVELLAVGLETFNSARYRQFVKRIGHLIRMTLCYVSDHWAQYVSCNKDYGSIMHPYSLEKLQVEFDELFLRAVLHVLKAKRLGLWLFMSEMPYGTLSSNMLWKLFFILHCAESEHLEKLCASVQPADCKRKLKDPEHLESFEEYLTSMNCSEEIYLLTTFAQMAQTNRTDVDEDFVRVIVL
;
A
#
# COMPACT_ATOMS: atom_id res chain seq x y z
N MET A 1 9.42 11.34 10.85
CA MET A 1 8.00 10.96 11.03
C MET A 1 7.05 12.16 11.13
N GLN A 2 7.23 13.11 12.06
CA GLN A 2 6.31 14.26 12.20
C GLN A 2 6.17 15.12 10.93
N SER A 3 7.27 15.51 10.28
CA SER A 3 7.21 16.28 9.03
C SER A 3 6.53 15.52 7.90
N LEU A 4 6.71 14.19 7.85
CA LEU A 4 6.03 13.33 6.87
C LEU A 4 4.52 13.29 7.16
N ALA A 5 4.14 13.23 8.44
CA ALA A 5 2.74 13.28 8.86
C ALA A 5 2.04 14.56 8.44
N LEU A 6 2.72 15.71 8.55
CA LEU A 6 2.18 17.00 8.09
C LEU A 6 1.93 17.02 6.58
N LEU A 7 2.77 16.33 5.79
CA LEU A 7 2.55 16.19 4.36
C LEU A 7 1.40 15.22 4.06
N MET A 8 1.38 14.05 4.70
CA MET A 8 0.37 13.02 4.48
C MET A 8 -1.02 13.41 4.99
N SER A 9 -1.10 14.31 5.98
CA SER A 9 -2.34 14.82 6.56
C SER A 9 -2.27 16.35 6.69
N PRO A 10 -2.71 17.10 5.66
CA PRO A 10 -2.75 18.55 5.67
C PRO A 10 -3.51 19.10 6.89
N VAL A 11 -3.10 20.28 7.33
CA VAL A 11 -3.65 20.94 8.53
C VAL A 11 -5.18 21.05 8.44
N LYS A 12 -5.86 20.64 9.50
CA LYS A 12 -7.32 20.78 9.64
C LYS A 12 -7.73 22.24 9.44
N ASN A 13 -8.85 22.45 8.76
CA ASN A 13 -9.39 23.79 8.46
C ASN A 13 -8.47 24.67 7.59
N ARG A 14 -7.49 24.10 6.88
CA ARG A 14 -6.66 24.86 5.92
C ARG A 14 -7.52 25.59 4.89
N ALA A 15 -8.54 24.94 4.33
CA ALA A 15 -9.43 25.57 3.35
C ALA A 15 -10.20 26.77 3.93
N GLU A 16 -10.69 26.64 5.16
CA GLU A 16 -11.37 27.73 5.89
C GLU A 16 -10.44 28.92 6.13
N PHE A 17 -9.19 28.67 6.54
CA PHE A 17 -8.20 29.74 6.68
C PHE A 17 -7.86 30.40 5.33
N MET A 18 -7.60 29.57 4.31
CA MET A 18 -7.18 30.05 3.00
C MET A 18 -8.27 30.85 2.30
N CYS A 19 -9.57 30.62 2.58
CA CYS A 19 -10.67 31.36 1.93
C CYS A 19 -10.56 32.89 2.11
N HIS A 20 -9.94 33.35 3.21
CA HIS A 20 -9.67 34.77 3.46
C HIS A 20 -8.57 35.36 2.56
N MET A 21 -7.79 34.51 1.89
CA MET A 21 -6.73 34.87 0.96
C MET A 21 -7.15 34.70 -0.51
N LYS A 22 -8.45 34.45 -0.78
CA LYS A 22 -8.95 34.31 -2.16
C LYS A 22 -8.50 35.52 -2.97
N PRO A 23 -7.70 35.33 -4.05
CA PRO A 23 -7.34 36.43 -4.92
C PRO A 23 -8.62 37.11 -5.35
N SER A 24 -8.75 38.41 -5.11
CA SER A 24 -9.89 39.14 -5.62
C SER A 24 -9.85 38.99 -7.13
N GLU A 25 -10.84 38.30 -7.71
CA GLU A 25 -11.09 38.39 -9.15
C GLU A 25 -11.17 39.88 -9.43
N ARG A 26 -10.14 40.44 -10.06
CA ARG A 26 -10.20 41.81 -10.52
C ARG A 26 -11.37 41.81 -11.47
N LYS A 27 -12.49 42.36 -11.02
CA LYS A 27 -13.57 42.79 -11.90
C LYS A 27 -12.86 43.59 -12.98
N THR A 28 -12.71 43.01 -14.15
CA THR A 28 -12.43 43.74 -15.37
C THR A 28 -13.67 44.58 -15.60
N SER A 29 -13.74 45.71 -14.89
CA SER A 29 -14.54 46.84 -15.27
C SER A 29 -14.14 47.15 -16.71
N SER A 30 -15.13 47.09 -17.60
CA SER A 30 -15.13 47.35 -19.04
C SER A 30 -14.65 46.23 -19.97
N SER A 31 -15.58 45.40 -20.45
CA SER A 31 -16.04 45.48 -21.86
C SER A 31 -17.25 44.58 -22.09
N SER A 32 -18.35 45.17 -22.57
CA SER A 32 -19.54 44.51 -23.09
C SER A 32 -19.25 43.81 -24.42
N GLY A 33 -18.48 42.71 -24.38
CA GLY A 33 -18.16 41.89 -25.54
C GLY A 33 -18.62 40.46 -25.29
N GLN A 34 -19.66 40.06 -26.02
CA GLN A 34 -20.06 38.71 -26.41
C GLN A 34 -19.40 37.56 -25.64
N GLU A 35 -20.22 36.76 -24.94
CA GLU A 35 -19.83 35.50 -24.29
C GLU A 35 -18.93 34.67 -25.21
N SER A 36 -17.63 34.83 -25.00
CA SER A 36 -16.59 34.23 -25.79
C SER A 36 -16.39 32.82 -25.27
N GLY A 37 -17.06 31.86 -25.92
CA GLY A 37 -16.69 30.45 -26.00
C GLY A 37 -16.55 29.72 -24.66
N ASN A 38 -17.29 28.63 -24.50
CA ASN A 38 -17.13 27.70 -23.39
C ASN A 38 -15.74 27.02 -23.46
N TRP A 39 -14.70 27.71 -23.00
CA TRP A 39 -13.34 27.19 -22.91
C TRP A 39 -13.19 26.49 -21.58
N THR A 40 -13.25 25.16 -21.59
CA THR A 40 -12.85 24.35 -20.43
C THR A 40 -11.33 24.38 -20.34
N LEU A 41 -10.79 24.94 -19.25
CA LEU A 41 -9.37 24.82 -18.92
C LEU A 41 -9.13 23.39 -18.47
N VAL A 42 -8.35 22.67 -19.26
CA VAL A 42 -7.96 21.29 -18.99
C VAL A 42 -6.50 21.31 -18.53
N ASP A 43 -6.17 20.56 -17.47
CA ASP A 43 -4.79 20.41 -17.02
C ASP A 43 -3.95 19.57 -18.01
N GLU A 44 -2.64 19.43 -17.75
CA GLU A 44 -1.77 18.55 -18.57
C GLU A 44 -2.25 17.08 -18.61
N GLY A 45 -3.10 16.68 -17.66
CA GLY A 45 -3.68 15.35 -17.55
C GLY A 45 -4.95 15.12 -18.38
N GLY A 46 -5.58 16.19 -18.89
CA GLY A 46 -6.77 16.03 -19.72
C GLY A 46 -8.09 15.89 -18.95
N GLU A 47 -8.09 16.03 -17.61
CA GLU A 47 -9.25 15.64 -16.77
C GLU A 47 -10.05 16.86 -16.28
N GLU A 48 -11.40 16.77 -16.37
CA GLU A 48 -12.36 17.84 -16.06
C GLU A 48 -12.85 17.84 -14.59
N ASP A 49 -12.17 17.12 -13.69
CA ASP A 49 -12.65 16.83 -12.33
C ASP A 49 -12.43 17.96 -11.30
N GLU A 50 -11.90 19.11 -11.72
CA GLU A 50 -11.57 20.20 -10.79
C GLU A 50 -12.71 21.21 -10.63
N ASP A 51 -13.21 21.35 -9.40
CA ASP A 51 -14.04 22.50 -9.03
C ASP A 51 -13.19 23.78 -9.09
N HIS A 52 -13.44 24.60 -10.10
CA HIS A 52 -12.76 25.87 -10.32
C HIS A 52 -12.77 26.77 -9.08
N GLU A 53 -13.76 26.66 -8.20
CA GLU A 53 -13.85 27.50 -6.99
C GLU A 53 -12.83 27.14 -5.91
N THR A 54 -12.36 25.88 -5.87
CA THR A 54 -11.46 25.38 -4.81
C THR A 54 -10.04 25.09 -5.29
N SER A 55 -9.84 25.02 -6.61
CA SER A 55 -8.57 24.66 -7.27
C SER A 55 -7.39 25.56 -6.87
N TRP A 56 -7.62 26.86 -6.66
CA TRP A 56 -6.58 27.82 -6.28
C TRP A 56 -6.02 27.62 -4.86
N ILE A 57 -6.73 26.89 -3.99
CA ILE A 57 -6.28 26.56 -2.62
C ILE A 57 -5.37 25.33 -2.63
N LEU A 58 -5.50 24.45 -3.62
CA LEU A 58 -4.83 23.16 -3.68
C LEU A 58 -3.36 23.30 -4.10
N LEU A 59 -2.49 22.43 -3.58
CA LEU A 59 -1.09 22.40 -3.96
C LEU A 59 -0.94 21.74 -5.35
N LEU A 60 0.10 22.11 -6.09
CA LEU A 60 0.43 21.42 -7.33
C LEU A 60 0.99 20.04 -7.02
N GLU A 61 0.72 19.07 -7.89
CA GLU A 61 1.22 17.72 -7.72
C GLU A 61 2.75 17.67 -7.69
N ASP A 62 3.41 18.40 -8.59
CA ASP A 62 4.87 18.47 -8.67
C ASP A 62 5.52 19.04 -7.40
N ASP A 63 4.86 20.00 -6.76
CA ASP A 63 5.33 20.54 -5.48
C ASP A 63 5.26 19.48 -4.38
N LEU A 64 4.13 18.76 -4.28
CA LEU A 64 3.98 17.65 -3.31
C LEU A 64 5.03 16.58 -3.55
N ILE A 65 5.25 16.22 -4.81
CA ILE A 65 6.28 15.29 -5.25
C ILE A 65 7.68 15.76 -4.84
N THR A 66 7.99 17.04 -5.06
CA THR A 66 9.29 17.63 -4.73
C THR A 66 9.50 17.75 -3.22
N ILE A 67 8.44 17.97 -2.46
CA ILE A 67 8.50 17.95 -0.99
C ILE A 67 8.73 16.50 -0.51
N LEU A 68 8.04 15.51 -1.08
CA LEU A 68 8.21 14.11 -0.70
C LEU A 68 9.61 13.58 -1.03
N SER A 69 10.24 14.02 -2.12
CA SER A 69 11.60 13.59 -2.49
C SER A 69 12.68 14.13 -1.56
N GLN A 70 12.40 15.15 -0.74
CA GLN A 70 13.34 15.68 0.25
C GLN A 70 13.44 14.81 1.50
N PHE A 71 12.51 13.86 1.69
CA PHE A 71 12.59 12.93 2.82
C PHE A 71 13.71 11.91 2.56
N PRO A 72 14.65 11.72 3.51
CA PRO A 72 15.80 10.84 3.35
C PRO A 72 15.39 9.37 3.58
N PHE A 73 14.48 8.84 2.73
CA PHE A 73 13.95 7.49 2.89
C PHE A 73 15.05 6.44 2.79
N HIS A 74 16.04 6.64 1.92
CA HIS A 74 17.15 5.72 1.77
C HIS A 74 17.95 5.56 3.07
N GLU A 75 18.37 6.69 3.65
CA GLU A 75 19.11 6.74 4.91
C GLU A 75 18.24 6.28 6.08
N LEU A 76 16.95 6.60 6.05
CA LEU A 76 15.97 6.13 7.02
C LEU A 76 15.94 4.60 7.03
N PHE A 77 15.80 3.95 5.86
CA PHE A 77 15.79 2.49 5.76
C PHE A 77 17.13 1.88 6.18
N GLN A 78 18.26 2.47 5.80
CA GLN A 78 19.58 1.98 6.24
C GLN A 78 19.70 1.99 7.76
N HIS A 79 19.40 3.12 8.40
CA HIS A 79 19.50 3.25 9.86
C HIS A 79 18.55 2.28 10.55
N PHE A 80 17.32 2.21 10.05
CA PHE A 80 16.25 1.38 10.57
C PHE A 80 16.54 -0.12 10.50
N LEU A 81 17.12 -0.61 9.40
CA LEU A 81 17.51 -2.01 9.22
C LEU A 81 18.82 -2.38 9.92
N GLY A 82 19.46 -1.44 10.61
CA GLY A 82 20.65 -1.69 11.41
C GLY A 82 21.98 -1.62 10.64
N PHE A 83 22.03 -0.88 9.52
CA PHE A 83 23.31 -0.59 8.87
C PHE A 83 24.20 0.20 9.84
N ASN A 84 25.46 -0.21 9.97
CA ASN A 84 26.39 0.54 10.81
C ASN A 84 26.89 1.81 10.08
N SER A 85 27.60 2.68 10.81
CA SER A 85 28.15 3.93 10.26
C SER A 85 29.17 3.74 9.11
N LYS A 86 29.64 2.51 8.88
CA LYS A 86 30.51 2.14 7.77
C LYS A 86 29.74 1.51 6.60
N GLY A 87 28.41 1.46 6.67
CA GLY A 87 27.54 0.87 5.65
C GLY A 87 27.48 -0.67 5.67
N VAL A 88 28.00 -1.33 6.71
CA VAL A 88 27.93 -2.80 6.82
C VAL A 88 26.54 -3.20 7.31
N TYR A 89 25.95 -4.15 6.60
CA TYR A 89 24.63 -4.72 6.86
C TYR A 89 24.76 -6.18 7.28
N LEU A 90 24.24 -6.55 8.46
CA LEU A 90 24.36 -7.88 9.07
C LEU A 90 23.02 -8.32 9.69
N PRO A 91 21.99 -8.61 8.88
CA PRO A 91 20.65 -8.97 9.36
C PRO A 91 20.61 -10.25 10.21
N GLU A 92 21.59 -11.13 10.05
CA GLU A 92 21.73 -12.35 10.84
C GLU A 92 22.03 -12.09 12.32
N LYS A 93 22.51 -10.88 12.66
CA LYS A 93 22.81 -10.47 14.04
C LYS A 93 21.64 -9.76 14.71
N THR A 94 20.56 -9.49 13.99
CA THR A 94 19.38 -8.85 14.52
C THR A 94 18.79 -9.71 15.64
N SER A 95 18.56 -9.14 16.80
CA SER A 95 17.87 -9.83 17.90
C SER A 95 16.36 -9.90 17.68
N PRO A 96 15.63 -10.84 18.33
CA PRO A 96 14.17 -10.88 18.26
C PRO A 96 13.49 -9.56 18.67
N GLN A 97 14.05 -8.81 19.62
CA GLN A 97 13.49 -7.51 20.02
C GLN A 97 13.72 -6.43 18.97
N GLU A 98 14.88 -6.44 18.29
CA GLU A 98 15.15 -5.52 17.19
C GLU A 98 14.25 -5.83 15.99
N MET A 99 14.02 -7.11 15.69
CA MET A 99 13.07 -7.50 14.65
C MET A 99 11.65 -6.98 14.95
N MET A 100 11.20 -7.07 16.21
CA MET A 100 9.91 -6.50 16.62
C MET A 100 9.85 -4.98 16.44
N LYS A 101 10.94 -4.27 16.77
CA LYS A 101 11.06 -2.82 16.51
C LYS A 101 11.01 -2.53 15.01
N ILE A 102 11.60 -3.40 14.19
CA ILE A 102 11.52 -3.33 12.74
C ILE A 102 10.05 -3.36 12.30
N PHE A 103 9.30 -4.40 12.66
CA PHE A 103 7.89 -4.49 12.28
C PHE A 103 7.06 -3.32 12.78
N THR A 104 7.28 -2.87 14.02
CA THR A 104 6.53 -1.75 14.63
C THR A 104 6.74 -0.43 13.87
N PHE A 105 7.98 -0.12 13.51
CA PHE A 105 8.29 1.09 12.75
C PHE A 105 7.76 1.00 11.32
N ALA A 106 7.96 -0.14 10.65
CA ALA A 106 7.45 -0.37 9.31
C ALA A 106 5.93 -0.21 9.27
N ASN A 107 5.23 -0.75 10.27
CA ASN A 107 3.80 -0.56 10.43
C ASN A 107 3.44 0.92 10.59
N SER A 108 4.15 1.65 11.45
CA SER A 108 3.91 3.09 11.66
C SER A 108 4.16 3.91 10.38
N LEU A 109 5.14 3.53 9.57
CA LEU A 109 5.42 4.18 8.28
C LEU A 109 4.34 3.86 7.24
N VAL A 110 3.93 2.59 7.12
CA VAL A 110 2.86 2.17 6.22
C VAL A 110 1.54 2.86 6.56
N GLU A 111 1.14 2.89 7.84
CA GLU A 111 -0.05 3.62 8.30
C GLU A 111 0.01 5.10 7.93
N LEU A 112 1.17 5.73 8.13
CA LEU A 112 1.34 7.14 7.79
C LEU A 112 1.21 7.42 6.29
N LEU A 113 1.80 6.56 5.47
CA LEU A 113 1.70 6.64 4.01
C LEU A 113 0.29 6.33 3.53
N ALA A 114 -0.42 5.40 4.17
CA ALA A 114 -1.81 5.08 3.86
C ALA A 114 -2.75 6.26 4.08
N VAL A 115 -2.55 7.04 5.15
CA VAL A 115 -3.28 8.32 5.33
C VAL A 115 -3.04 9.27 4.15
N GLY A 116 -1.84 9.26 3.57
CA GLY A 116 -1.53 9.98 2.34
C GLY A 116 -2.29 9.44 1.13
N LEU A 117 -2.38 8.13 0.95
CA LEU A 117 -3.20 7.52 -0.11
C LEU A 117 -4.65 7.98 -0.05
N GLU A 118 -5.24 8.03 1.16
CA GLU A 118 -6.61 8.49 1.37
C GLU A 118 -6.76 10.01 1.14
N THR A 119 -5.83 10.80 1.69
CA THR A 119 -5.86 12.26 1.62
C THR A 119 -5.75 12.78 0.19
N PHE A 120 -4.89 12.16 -0.61
CA PHE A 120 -4.62 12.56 -1.99
C PHE A 120 -5.33 11.66 -2.99
N ASN A 121 -6.40 10.97 -2.58
CA ASN A 121 -7.17 10.07 -3.41
C ASN A 121 -8.03 10.80 -4.47
N SER A 122 -7.43 11.67 -5.29
CA SER A 122 -8.05 12.39 -6.40
C SER A 122 -7.26 12.17 -7.70
N ALA A 123 -7.87 12.44 -8.85
CA ALA A 123 -7.21 12.34 -10.16
C ALA A 123 -5.97 13.25 -10.25
N ARG A 124 -6.09 14.48 -9.73
CA ARG A 124 -5.04 15.51 -9.65
C ARG A 124 -3.71 15.01 -9.07
N TYR A 125 -3.76 14.09 -8.10
CA TYR A 125 -2.57 13.65 -7.36
C TYR A 125 -2.17 12.20 -7.70
N ARG A 126 -2.50 11.73 -8.91
CA ARG A 126 -2.26 10.35 -9.33
C ARG A 126 -0.81 9.92 -9.25
N GLN A 127 0.14 10.71 -9.74
CA GLN A 127 1.57 10.40 -9.68
C GLN A 127 2.10 10.48 -8.24
N PHE A 128 1.58 11.42 -7.44
CA PHE A 128 1.93 11.51 -6.03
C PHE A 128 1.47 10.27 -5.26
N VAL A 129 0.23 9.84 -5.44
CA VAL A 129 -0.33 8.60 -4.89
C VAL A 129 0.47 7.37 -5.35
N LYS A 130 0.88 7.32 -6.62
CA LYS A 130 1.79 6.25 -7.10
C LYS A 130 3.12 6.24 -6.35
N ARG A 131 3.71 7.40 -6.06
CA ARG A 131 4.96 7.46 -5.26
C ARG A 131 4.75 7.00 -3.83
N ILE A 132 3.61 7.34 -3.20
CA ILE A 132 3.25 6.85 -1.87
C ILE A 132 3.10 5.31 -1.89
N GLY A 133 2.36 4.77 -2.87
CA GLY A 133 2.19 3.33 -3.04
C GLY A 133 3.53 2.60 -3.25
N HIS A 134 4.43 3.19 -4.04
CA HIS A 134 5.79 2.68 -4.21
C HIS A 134 6.58 2.68 -2.90
N LEU A 135 6.48 3.71 -2.06
CA LEU A 135 7.15 3.74 -0.75
C LEU A 135 6.60 2.67 0.21
N ILE A 136 5.29 2.40 0.20
CA ILE A 136 4.70 1.28 0.95
C ILE A 136 5.29 -0.05 0.48
N ARG A 137 5.35 -0.25 -0.85
CA ARG A 137 5.98 -1.45 -1.44
C ARG A 137 7.44 -1.59 -1.02
N MET A 138 8.24 -0.54 -1.18
CA MET A 138 9.66 -0.57 -0.82
C MET A 138 9.87 -0.88 0.66
N THR A 139 9.01 -0.35 1.54
CA THR A 139 9.02 -0.66 2.97
C THR A 139 8.83 -2.16 3.20
N LEU A 140 7.82 -2.77 2.56
CA LEU A 140 7.59 -4.22 2.69
C LEU A 140 8.70 -5.05 2.06
N CYS A 141 9.23 -4.69 0.89
CA CYS A 141 10.36 -5.38 0.27
C CYS A 141 11.57 -5.41 1.20
N TYR A 142 11.98 -4.26 1.73
CA TYR A 142 13.13 -4.19 2.62
C TYR A 142 12.95 -4.97 3.92
N VAL A 143 11.77 -4.89 4.53
CA VAL A 143 11.46 -5.64 5.77
C VAL A 143 11.39 -7.13 5.49
N SER A 144 10.80 -7.54 4.37
CA SER A 144 10.73 -8.93 3.93
C SER A 144 12.11 -9.52 3.65
N ASP A 145 12.97 -8.79 2.95
CA ASP A 145 14.35 -9.22 2.68
C ASP A 145 15.15 -9.39 3.97
N HIS A 146 14.99 -8.46 4.93
CA HIS A 146 15.61 -8.56 6.24
C HIS A 146 15.07 -9.74 7.05
N TRP A 147 13.75 -9.94 7.03
CA TRP A 147 13.06 -11.05 7.68
C TRP A 147 13.49 -12.41 7.12
N ALA A 148 13.57 -12.56 5.79
CA ALA A 148 14.01 -13.78 5.14
C ALA A 148 15.43 -14.19 5.58
N GLN A 149 16.34 -13.22 5.64
CA GLN A 149 17.71 -13.44 6.09
C GLN A 149 17.76 -13.82 7.57
N TYR A 150 17.03 -13.10 8.42
CA TYR A 150 16.92 -13.43 9.84
C TYR A 150 16.40 -14.86 10.06
N VAL A 151 15.29 -15.24 9.41
CA VAL A 151 14.71 -16.60 9.51
C VAL A 151 15.71 -17.65 9.05
N SER A 152 16.44 -17.40 7.96
CA SER A 152 17.41 -18.36 7.41
C SER A 152 18.54 -18.71 8.39
N CYS A 153 18.97 -17.74 9.20
CA CYS A 153 20.07 -17.91 10.16
C CYS A 153 19.61 -18.33 11.56
N ASN A 154 18.32 -18.18 11.89
CA ASN A 154 17.80 -18.38 13.24
C ASN A 154 16.87 -19.61 13.38
N LYS A 155 16.90 -20.57 12.43
CA LYS A 155 16.06 -21.78 12.48
C LYS A 155 16.33 -22.69 13.70
N ASP A 156 17.52 -22.60 14.29
CA ASP A 156 17.99 -23.53 15.33
C ASP A 156 17.93 -22.97 16.77
N TYR A 157 17.38 -21.77 17.00
CA TYR A 157 17.29 -21.17 18.34
C TYR A 157 16.13 -21.75 19.18
N GLY A 158 16.16 -23.07 19.41
CA GLY A 158 15.19 -23.79 20.24
C GLY A 158 15.47 -23.75 21.75
N SER A 159 16.49 -23.01 22.23
CA SER A 159 16.97 -23.19 23.62
C SER A 159 17.26 -21.91 24.43
N ILE A 160 17.09 -20.71 23.88
CA ILE A 160 17.29 -19.46 24.65
C ILE A 160 15.94 -18.77 24.81
N MET A 161 15.58 -18.49 26.06
CA MET A 161 14.31 -17.88 26.46
C MET A 161 14.28 -16.39 26.05
N HIS A 162 14.19 -16.14 24.75
CA HIS A 162 13.98 -14.80 24.20
C HIS A 162 12.50 -14.39 24.36
N PRO A 163 12.20 -13.08 24.53
CA PRO A 163 10.84 -12.62 24.79
C PRO A 163 9.88 -12.77 23.60
N TYR A 164 10.41 -12.99 22.39
CA TYR A 164 9.64 -13.22 21.17
C TYR A 164 10.13 -14.49 20.48
N SER A 165 9.23 -15.43 20.23
CA SER A 165 9.52 -16.63 19.44
C SER A 165 9.46 -16.32 17.94
N LEU A 166 9.99 -17.23 17.12
CA LEU A 166 9.96 -17.09 15.67
C LEU A 166 8.53 -17.08 15.13
N GLU A 167 7.64 -17.91 15.70
CA GLU A 167 6.22 -17.96 15.32
C GLU A 167 5.53 -16.65 15.63
N LYS A 168 5.80 -16.05 16.80
CA LYS A 168 5.23 -14.75 17.16
C LYS A 168 5.70 -13.65 16.20
N LEU A 169 6.99 -13.64 15.84
CA LEU A 169 7.52 -12.69 14.87
C LEU A 169 6.89 -12.90 13.47
N GLN A 170 6.69 -14.14 13.03
CA GLN A 170 6.01 -14.43 11.78
C GLN A 170 4.57 -13.88 11.76
N VAL A 171 3.82 -14.02 12.86
CA VAL A 171 2.47 -13.49 12.97
C VAL A 171 2.45 -11.96 12.83
N GLU A 172 3.38 -11.26 13.49
CA GLU A 172 3.47 -9.79 13.39
C GLU A 172 3.90 -9.32 11.99
N PHE A 173 4.80 -10.06 11.32
CA PHE A 173 5.19 -9.78 9.94
C PHE A 173 4.02 -10.00 8.97
N ASP A 174 3.31 -11.12 9.11
CA ASP A 174 2.15 -11.44 8.28
C ASP A 174 1.07 -10.36 8.40
N GLU A 175 0.80 -9.89 9.62
CA GLU A 175 -0.19 -8.87 9.90
C GLU A 175 0.23 -7.48 9.38
N LEU A 176 1.51 -7.10 9.48
CA LEU A 176 2.06 -5.92 8.83
C LEU A 176 1.79 -5.94 7.31
N PHE A 177 2.07 -7.07 6.67
CA PHE A 177 1.87 -7.22 5.23
C PHE A 177 0.39 -7.11 4.86
N LEU A 178 -0.47 -7.78 5.63
CA LEU A 178 -1.93 -7.73 5.45
C LEU A 178 -2.47 -6.30 5.51
N ARG A 179 -2.05 -5.51 6.50
CA ARG A 179 -2.46 -4.10 6.62
C ARG A 179 -2.06 -3.29 5.39
N ALA A 180 -0.82 -3.46 4.91
CA ALA A 180 -0.37 -2.77 3.72
C ALA A 180 -1.23 -3.10 2.48
N VAL A 181 -1.58 -4.38 2.29
CA VAL A 181 -2.48 -4.81 1.21
C VAL A 181 -3.86 -4.15 1.35
N LEU A 182 -4.44 -4.14 2.55
CA LEU A 182 -5.75 -3.52 2.79
C LEU A 182 -5.74 -2.01 2.49
N HIS A 183 -4.68 -1.30 2.87
CA HIS A 183 -4.52 0.12 2.57
C HIS A 183 -4.49 0.39 1.06
N VAL A 184 -3.80 -0.46 0.31
CA VAL A 184 -3.74 -0.37 -1.16
C VAL A 184 -5.12 -0.64 -1.78
N LEU A 185 -5.83 -1.67 -1.31
CA LEU A 185 -7.17 -2.02 -1.80
C LEU A 185 -8.19 -0.92 -1.51
N LYS A 186 -8.14 -0.33 -0.31
CA LYS A 186 -9.07 0.73 0.13
C LYS A 186 -8.96 2.00 -0.71
N ALA A 187 -7.78 2.33 -1.22
CA ALA A 187 -7.57 3.52 -2.02
C ALA A 187 -8.28 3.48 -3.38
N LYS A 188 -8.64 2.29 -3.92
CA LYS A 188 -9.43 2.09 -5.14
C LYS A 188 -8.97 2.94 -6.35
N ARG A 189 -7.66 3.10 -6.55
CA ARG A 189 -7.06 3.91 -7.63
C ARG A 189 -6.37 3.08 -8.70
N LEU A 190 -6.59 3.48 -9.96
CA LEU A 190 -5.99 2.87 -11.13
C LEU A 190 -4.46 2.83 -11.06
N GLY A 191 -3.93 1.59 -11.10
CA GLY A 191 -2.49 1.31 -11.11
C GLY A 191 -1.87 1.10 -9.72
N LEU A 192 -2.64 1.18 -8.63
CA LEU A 192 -2.16 0.73 -7.32
C LEU A 192 -2.02 -0.80 -7.25
N TRP A 193 -2.76 -1.54 -8.07
CA TRP A 193 -2.67 -2.99 -8.19
C TRP A 193 -1.31 -3.48 -8.67
N LEU A 194 -0.61 -2.68 -9.49
CA LEU A 194 0.78 -2.97 -9.89
C LEU A 194 1.67 -3.20 -8.68
N PHE A 195 1.49 -2.42 -7.61
CA PHE A 195 2.30 -2.56 -6.41
C PHE A 195 2.05 -3.87 -5.70
N MET A 196 0.80 -4.36 -5.68
CA MET A 196 0.48 -5.67 -5.11
C MET A 196 1.17 -6.78 -5.88
N SER A 197 1.17 -6.70 -7.21
CA SER A 197 1.86 -7.66 -8.07
C SER A 197 3.38 -7.66 -7.98
N GLU A 198 3.98 -6.80 -7.14
CA GLU A 198 5.42 -6.73 -6.90
C GLU A 198 5.76 -6.94 -5.41
N MET A 199 4.79 -7.30 -4.57
CA MET A 199 5.02 -7.51 -3.13
C MET A 199 5.72 -8.85 -2.86
N PRO A 200 6.51 -8.96 -1.77
CA PRO A 200 7.33 -10.14 -1.51
C PRO A 200 6.55 -11.26 -0.79
N TYR A 201 5.62 -11.92 -1.49
CA TYR A 201 4.77 -12.99 -0.93
C TYR A 201 5.56 -14.22 -0.43
N GLY A 202 6.79 -14.40 -0.90
CA GLY A 202 7.69 -15.51 -0.55
C GLY A 202 7.97 -15.69 0.94
N THR A 203 7.78 -14.66 1.77
CA THR A 203 8.12 -14.68 3.20
C THR A 203 6.91 -14.75 4.15
N LEU A 204 5.68 -14.83 3.62
CA LEU A 204 4.44 -14.91 4.41
C LEU A 204 4.06 -16.32 4.84
N SER A 205 3.49 -16.54 6.02
CA SER A 205 3.03 -17.90 6.38
C SER A 205 1.98 -18.44 5.40
N SER A 206 1.85 -19.78 5.29
CA SER A 206 0.82 -20.41 4.45
C SER A 206 -0.59 -19.90 4.82
N ASN A 207 -0.89 -19.79 6.12
CA ASN A 207 -2.18 -19.26 6.59
C ASN A 207 -2.43 -17.83 6.11
N MET A 208 -1.41 -16.97 6.09
CA MET A 208 -1.55 -15.61 5.60
C MET A 208 -1.73 -15.55 4.08
N LEU A 209 -1.04 -16.42 3.32
CA LEU A 209 -1.25 -16.54 1.86
C LEU A 209 -2.70 -16.92 1.53
N TRP A 210 -3.25 -17.93 2.20
CA TRP A 210 -4.67 -18.31 2.05
C TRP A 210 -5.62 -17.17 2.40
N LYS A 211 -5.33 -16.42 3.47
CA LYS A 211 -6.13 -15.27 3.89
C LYS A 211 -6.09 -14.15 2.86
N LEU A 212 -4.90 -13.77 2.38
CA LEU A 212 -4.74 -12.72 1.37
C LEU A 212 -5.37 -13.11 0.05
N PHE A 213 -5.19 -14.35 -0.40
CA PHE A 213 -5.79 -14.86 -1.62
C PHE A 213 -7.32 -14.72 -1.58
N PHE A 214 -7.96 -15.16 -0.48
CA PHE A 214 -9.39 -14.96 -0.30
C PHE A 214 -9.80 -13.47 -0.23
N ILE A 215 -9.04 -12.62 0.46
CA ILE A 215 -9.33 -11.18 0.54
C ILE A 215 -9.29 -10.54 -0.85
N LEU A 216 -8.33 -10.92 -1.70
CA LEU A 216 -8.20 -10.41 -3.05
C LEU A 216 -9.34 -10.87 -3.98
N HIS A 217 -9.89 -12.06 -3.76
CA HIS A 217 -11.14 -12.48 -4.44
C HIS A 217 -12.34 -11.60 -4.07
N CYS A 218 -12.32 -10.98 -2.89
CA CYS A 218 -13.39 -10.14 -2.37
C CYS A 218 -13.04 -8.63 -2.41
N ALA A 219 -12.07 -8.22 -3.21
CA ALA A 219 -11.51 -6.88 -3.16
C ALA A 219 -12.50 -5.73 -3.44
N GLU A 220 -13.57 -5.99 -4.20
CA GLU A 220 -14.63 -5.01 -4.45
C GLU A 220 -15.47 -4.71 -3.20
N SER A 221 -15.52 -5.65 -2.25
CA SER A 221 -16.42 -5.59 -1.09
C SER A 221 -16.20 -4.34 -0.23
N GLU A 222 -17.28 -3.57 0.00
CA GLU A 222 -17.27 -2.41 0.88
C GLU A 222 -17.00 -2.75 2.37
N HIS A 223 -16.97 -4.03 2.73
CA HIS A 223 -16.79 -4.49 4.10
C HIS A 223 -15.49 -5.28 4.30
N LEU A 224 -14.48 -5.02 3.48
CA LEU A 224 -13.20 -5.74 3.49
C LEU A 224 -12.53 -5.78 4.87
N GLU A 225 -12.58 -4.68 5.64
CA GLU A 225 -12.02 -4.63 7.01
C GLU A 225 -12.74 -5.60 7.96
N LYS A 226 -14.08 -5.68 7.89
CA LYS A 226 -14.89 -6.61 8.69
C LYS A 226 -14.68 -8.05 8.26
N LEU A 227 -14.56 -8.28 6.95
CA LEU A 227 -14.23 -9.58 6.38
C LEU A 227 -12.87 -10.06 6.91
N CYS A 228 -11.85 -9.21 6.82
CA CYS A 228 -10.50 -9.51 7.29
C CYS A 228 -10.43 -9.88 8.79
N ALA A 229 -11.20 -9.18 9.63
CA ALA A 229 -11.21 -9.41 11.08
C ALA A 229 -11.94 -10.71 11.47
N SER A 230 -12.92 -11.15 10.67
CA SER A 230 -13.76 -12.31 10.99
C SER A 230 -13.30 -13.61 10.35
N VAL A 231 -12.57 -13.53 9.23
CA VAL A 231 -12.23 -14.70 8.42
C VAL A 231 -11.08 -15.50 9.03
N GLN A 232 -11.37 -16.78 9.29
CA GLN A 232 -10.38 -17.77 9.70
C GLN A 232 -9.76 -18.47 8.48
N PRO A 233 -8.47 -18.88 8.53
CA PRO A 233 -7.81 -19.54 7.40
C PRO A 233 -8.54 -20.79 6.89
N ALA A 234 -9.13 -21.58 7.80
CA ALA A 234 -9.89 -22.78 7.42
C ALA A 234 -11.16 -22.45 6.63
N ASP A 235 -11.80 -21.32 6.94
CA ASP A 235 -12.96 -20.86 6.19
C ASP A 235 -12.57 -20.31 4.81
N CYS A 236 -11.40 -19.68 4.67
CA CYS A 236 -10.87 -19.26 3.36
C CYS A 236 -10.81 -20.45 2.40
N LYS A 237 -10.16 -21.55 2.82
CA LYS A 237 -9.97 -22.74 1.97
C LYS A 237 -11.30 -23.32 1.49
N ARG A 238 -12.31 -23.33 2.36
CA ARG A 238 -13.64 -23.85 2.02
C ARG A 238 -14.37 -22.93 1.05
N LYS A 239 -14.37 -21.61 1.28
CA LYS A 239 -15.03 -20.63 0.42
C LYS A 239 -14.39 -20.52 -0.96
N LEU A 240 -13.07 -20.65 -1.05
CA LEU A 240 -12.33 -20.65 -2.32
C LEU A 240 -12.63 -21.87 -3.20
N LYS A 241 -13.22 -22.94 -2.62
CA LYS A 241 -13.66 -24.13 -3.33
C LYS A 241 -15.17 -24.11 -3.62
N ASP A 242 -15.87 -23.04 -3.22
CA ASP A 242 -17.30 -22.89 -3.41
C ASP A 242 -17.60 -22.41 -4.84
N PRO A 243 -18.36 -23.17 -5.65
CA PRO A 243 -18.66 -22.80 -7.02
C PRO A 243 -19.33 -21.43 -7.17
N GLU A 244 -20.24 -21.07 -6.25
CA GLU A 244 -20.94 -19.77 -6.29
C GLU A 244 -19.95 -18.61 -6.07
N HIS A 245 -18.94 -18.81 -5.22
CA HIS A 245 -17.91 -17.82 -4.99
C HIS A 245 -17.01 -17.65 -6.21
N LEU A 246 -16.66 -18.74 -6.88
CA LEU A 246 -15.83 -18.71 -8.08
C LEU A 246 -16.56 -18.04 -9.25
N GLU A 247 -17.85 -18.32 -9.44
CA GLU A 247 -18.67 -17.66 -10.46
C GLU A 247 -18.74 -16.14 -10.22
N SER A 248 -18.99 -15.72 -8.97
CA SER A 248 -18.97 -14.30 -8.60
C SER A 248 -17.60 -13.65 -8.83
N PHE A 249 -16.51 -14.38 -8.59
CA PHE A 249 -15.17 -13.88 -8.83
C PHE A 249 -14.85 -13.76 -10.33
N GLU A 250 -15.33 -14.69 -11.16
CA GLU A 250 -15.21 -14.62 -12.62
C GLU A 250 -15.96 -13.41 -13.18
N GLU A 251 -17.20 -13.17 -12.72
CA GLU A 251 -17.95 -11.96 -13.06
C GLU A 251 -17.17 -10.70 -12.66
N TYR A 252 -16.60 -10.67 -11.45
CA TYR A 252 -15.76 -9.56 -11.00
C TYR A 252 -14.55 -9.35 -11.93
N LEU A 253 -13.80 -10.39 -12.26
CA LEU A 253 -12.64 -10.31 -13.17
C LEU A 253 -13.04 -9.73 -14.53
N THR A 254 -14.18 -10.16 -15.10
CA THR A 254 -14.65 -9.64 -16.40
C THR A 254 -15.05 -8.15 -16.35
N SER A 255 -15.40 -7.63 -15.17
CA SER A 255 -15.73 -6.22 -14.97
C SER A 255 -14.49 -5.34 -14.75
N MET A 256 -13.35 -5.93 -14.38
CA MET A 256 -12.10 -5.20 -14.14
C MET A 256 -11.53 -4.64 -15.44
N ASN A 257 -10.75 -3.56 -15.33
CA ASN A 257 -9.91 -3.15 -16.46
C ASN A 257 -8.79 -4.18 -16.67
N CYS A 258 -8.43 -4.40 -17.92
CA CYS A 258 -7.44 -5.42 -18.32
C CYS A 258 -6.09 -5.27 -17.60
N SER A 259 -5.63 -4.05 -17.32
CA SER A 259 -4.38 -3.86 -16.57
C SER A 259 -4.45 -4.35 -15.13
N GLU A 260 -5.53 -4.06 -14.41
CA GLU A 260 -5.69 -4.47 -13.01
C GLU A 260 -5.99 -5.96 -12.89
N GLU A 261 -6.73 -6.52 -13.84
CA GLU A 261 -6.91 -7.98 -13.97
C GLU A 261 -5.54 -8.67 -14.08
N ILE A 262 -4.68 -8.21 -14.99
CA ILE A 262 -3.32 -8.76 -15.16
C ILE A 262 -2.52 -8.64 -13.87
N TYR A 263 -2.57 -7.50 -13.16
CA TYR A 263 -1.86 -7.34 -11.90
C TYR A 263 -2.38 -8.26 -10.80
N LEU A 264 -3.69 -8.47 -10.71
CA LEU A 264 -4.30 -9.39 -9.77
C LEU A 264 -3.89 -10.84 -10.05
N LEU A 265 -4.00 -11.29 -11.30
CA LEU A 265 -3.58 -12.64 -11.69
C LEU A 265 -2.07 -12.83 -11.52
N THR A 266 -1.27 -11.81 -11.80
CA THR A 266 0.19 -11.82 -11.53
C THR A 266 0.46 -11.96 -10.04
N THR A 267 -0.31 -11.27 -9.19
CA THR A 267 -0.22 -11.40 -7.73
C THR A 267 -0.47 -12.84 -7.30
N PHE A 268 -1.50 -13.50 -7.84
CA PHE A 268 -1.79 -14.91 -7.54
C PHE A 268 -0.67 -15.84 -8.01
N ALA A 269 -0.14 -15.61 -9.21
CA ALA A 269 0.99 -16.37 -9.72
C ALA A 269 2.21 -16.24 -8.79
N GLN A 270 2.50 -15.04 -8.27
CA GLN A 270 3.59 -14.83 -7.32
C GLN A 270 3.35 -15.54 -5.98
N MET A 271 2.11 -15.54 -5.47
CA MET A 271 1.74 -16.29 -4.27
C MET A 271 1.96 -17.81 -4.45
N ALA A 272 1.68 -18.34 -5.64
CA ALA A 272 1.92 -19.75 -5.96
C ALA A 272 3.40 -20.08 -6.21
N GLN A 273 4.19 -19.15 -6.74
CA GLN A 273 5.63 -19.32 -7.04
C GLN A 273 6.54 -19.19 -5.80
N THR A 274 5.99 -19.24 -4.59
CA THR A 274 6.80 -19.08 -3.39
C THR A 274 7.79 -20.24 -3.25
N ASN A 275 9.09 -19.95 -3.51
CA ASN A 275 10.22 -20.89 -3.51
C ASN A 275 10.51 -21.46 -2.10
N ARG A 276 9.59 -22.25 -1.56
CA ARG A 276 9.68 -22.86 -0.24
C ARG A 276 9.98 -24.34 -0.36
N THR A 277 10.68 -24.87 0.64
CA THR A 277 10.87 -26.31 0.82
C THR A 277 9.61 -27.01 1.35
N ASP A 278 8.60 -26.23 1.77
CA ASP A 278 7.32 -26.67 2.30
C ASP A 278 6.18 -25.99 1.52
N VAL A 279 6.06 -26.34 0.24
CA VAL A 279 5.03 -25.80 -0.65
C VAL A 279 3.68 -26.41 -0.27
N ASP A 280 2.69 -25.57 0.03
CA ASP A 280 1.30 -26.01 0.21
C ASP A 280 0.71 -26.40 -1.15
N GLU A 281 0.80 -27.67 -1.51
CA GLU A 281 0.30 -28.17 -2.80
C GLU A 281 -1.20 -27.90 -3.01
N ASP A 282 -2.01 -27.89 -1.95
CA ASP A 282 -3.44 -27.59 -2.04
C ASP A 282 -3.65 -26.12 -2.44
N PHE A 283 -2.80 -25.21 -1.94
CA PHE A 283 -2.84 -23.80 -2.31
C PHE A 283 -2.51 -23.59 -3.78
N VAL A 284 -1.43 -24.21 -4.25
CA VAL A 284 -1.02 -24.12 -5.66
C VAL A 284 -2.10 -24.68 -6.58
N ARG A 285 -2.73 -25.81 -6.21
CA ARG A 285 -3.83 -26.39 -7.00
C ARG A 285 -5.03 -25.43 -7.09
N VAL A 286 -5.41 -24.78 -5.99
CA VAL A 286 -6.55 -23.87 -5.99
C VAL A 286 -6.28 -22.58 -6.78
N ILE A 287 -5.03 -22.10 -6.84
CA ILE A 287 -4.69 -20.92 -7.65
C ILE A 287 -4.69 -21.22 -9.15
N VAL A 288 -4.26 -22.42 -9.53
CA VAL A 288 -4.04 -22.80 -10.94
C VAL A 288 -5.31 -23.33 -11.62
N LEU A 289 -6.28 -23.84 -10.84
CA LEU A 289 -7.56 -24.37 -11.30
C LEU A 289 -8.64 -23.28 -11.31
#